data_AF-A0A257W1I7-F1
#
_entry.id   AF-A0A257W1I7-F1
#
_cell.length_a   1.000
_cell.length_b   1.000
_cell.length_c   1.000
_cell.angle_alpha   90.00
_cell.angle_beta   90.00
_cell.angle_gamma   90.00
#
_symmetry.space_group_name_H-M   'P 1'
#
loop_
_entity.id
_entity.type
_entity.pdbx_description
1 polymer ?
#
loop_
_entity_poly.entity_id
_entity_poly.type
_entity_poly.pdbx_seq_one_letter_code
_entity_poly.pdbx_strand_id
1 'polypeptide(L)' 'MIAEVPALGEEGLADYGSDLPKGDAKAKIEGEIRYPIKDFYLTNPIARASETMQRCSSELLHGVEFAEAAE' A
#
# COMPACT_ATOMS: atom_id res chain seq x y z
N MET A 1 25.64 -3.98 -0.14
CA MET A 1 24.54 -4.90 0.20
C MET A 1 25.07 -6.30 0.53
N ILE A 2 25.60 -7.09 -0.41
CA ILE A 2 26.20 -8.41 -0.08
C ILE A 2 27.46 -8.28 0.80
N ALA A 3 28.33 -7.30 0.50
CA ALA A 3 29.54 -7.05 1.31
C ALA A 3 29.22 -6.63 2.76
N GLU A 4 28.02 -6.12 3.00
CA GLU A 4 27.58 -5.61 4.31
C GLU A 4 26.73 -6.66 5.06
N VAL A 5 25.97 -7.47 4.31
CA VAL A 5 25.16 -8.57 4.83
C VAL A 5 25.36 -9.81 3.95
N PRO A 6 26.44 -10.58 4.17
CA PRO A 6 26.81 -11.73 3.32
C PRO A 6 25.72 -12.80 3.22
N ALA A 7 24.92 -12.96 4.28
CA ALA A 7 23.81 -13.91 4.33
C ALA A 7 22.70 -13.65 3.31
N LEU A 8 22.61 -12.43 2.74
CA LEU A 8 21.67 -12.11 1.65
C LEU A 8 22.21 -12.48 0.26
N GLY A 9 23.40 -13.07 0.17
CA GLY A 9 24.04 -13.51 -1.07
C GLY A 9 23.77 -14.96 -1.44
N GLU A 10 23.19 -15.77 -0.54
CA GLU A 10 22.81 -17.16 -0.80
C GLU A 10 21.30 -17.28 -1.06
N GLU A 11 20.93 -18.20 -1.95
CA GLU A 11 19.53 -18.48 -2.25
C GLU A 11 18.87 -19.24 -1.10
N GLY A 12 17.74 -18.74 -0.61
CA GLY A 12 16.98 -19.34 0.49
C GLY A 12 16.65 -18.34 1.60
N LEU A 13 16.20 -18.86 2.74
CA LEU A 13 15.93 -18.06 3.93
C LEU A 13 17.22 -17.88 4.73
N ALA A 14 17.67 -16.64 4.87
CA ALA A 14 18.79 -16.31 5.75
C ALA A 14 18.38 -16.52 7.22
N ASP A 15 19.09 -17.40 7.93
CA ASP A 15 18.91 -17.58 9.36
C ASP A 15 19.70 -16.51 10.13
N TYR A 16 18.99 -15.66 10.87
CA TYR A 16 19.58 -14.64 11.74
C TYR A 16 19.66 -15.10 13.21
N GLY A 17 19.46 -16.40 13.47
CA GLY A 17 19.40 -16.95 14.82
C GLY A 17 18.23 -16.42 15.66
N SER A 18 18.26 -16.78 16.95
CA SER A 18 17.23 -16.40 17.93
C SER A 18 17.57 -15.11 18.69
N ASP A 19 18.82 -14.67 18.63
CA ASP A 19 19.37 -13.50 19.33
C ASP A 19 19.13 -12.20 18.54
N LEU A 20 17.87 -11.95 18.18
CA LEU A 20 17.46 -10.69 17.59
C LEU A 20 17.45 -9.58 18.67
N PRO A 21 17.79 -8.33 18.31
CA PRO A 21 17.73 -7.21 19.24
C PRO A 21 16.34 -7.12 19.84
N LYS A 22 16.27 -7.08 21.17
CA LYS A 22 15.01 -7.03 21.89
C LYS A 22 14.32 -5.70 21.59
N GLY A 23 13.12 -5.77 21.01
CA GLY A 23 12.29 -4.59 20.82
C GLY A 23 11.94 -3.94 22.16
N ASP A 24 11.79 -2.62 22.18
CA ASP A 24 11.38 -1.90 23.38
C ASP A 24 9.90 -2.15 23.64
N ALA A 25 9.59 -3.00 24.64
CA ALA A 25 8.23 -3.38 24.98
C ALA A 25 7.36 -2.20 25.46
N LYS A 26 7.98 -1.07 25.80
CA LYS A 26 7.29 0.16 26.20
C LYS A 26 7.17 1.17 25.07
N ALA A 27 7.62 0.84 23.86
CA ALA A 27 7.47 1.72 22.71
C ALA A 27 5.98 2.03 22.49
N LYS A 28 5.63 3.31 22.58
CA LYS A 28 4.33 3.80 22.13
C LYS A 28 4.40 3.92 20.62
N ILE A 29 3.67 3.04 19.94
CA ILE A 29 3.52 3.06 18.48
C ILE A 29 2.34 3.99 18.20
N GLU A 30 2.62 5.12 17.57
CA GLU A 30 1.62 6.10 17.17
C GLU A 30 1.37 5.97 15.66
N GLY A 31 0.12 6.12 15.24
CA GLY A 31 -0.28 6.01 13.83
C GLY A 31 -1.67 5.42 13.67
N GLU A 32 -2.27 5.64 12.50
CA GLU A 32 -3.56 5.07 12.14
C GLU A 32 -3.34 3.88 11.20
N ILE A 33 -3.96 2.73 11.52
CA ILE A 33 -4.00 1.59 10.60
C ILE A 33 -5.02 1.90 9.51
N ARG A 34 -4.53 2.19 8.31
CA ARG A 34 -5.36 2.49 7.13
C ARG A 34 -5.27 1.38 6.10
N TYR A 35 -6.26 1.31 5.23
CA TYR A 35 -6.18 0.47 4.04
C TYR A 35 -5.00 0.90 3.15
N PRO A 36 -4.25 -0.05 2.58
CA PRO A 36 -3.09 0.26 1.73
C PRO A 36 -3.49 0.92 0.40
N ILE A 37 -4.75 0.73 -0.01
CA ILE A 37 -5.32 1.31 -1.22
C ILE A 37 -6.33 2.36 -0.79
N LYS A 38 -6.02 3.64 -1.08
CA LYS A 38 -6.90 4.77 -0.76
C LYS A 38 -8.05 4.91 -1.76
N ASP A 39 -7.78 4.55 -3.02
CA ASP A 39 -8.73 4.63 -4.11
C ASP A 39 -8.67 3.33 -4.91
N PHE A 40 -9.73 2.54 -4.80
CA PHE A 40 -9.84 1.25 -5.46
C PHE A 40 -9.90 1.38 -6.99
N TYR A 41 -10.48 2.47 -7.50
CA TYR A 41 -10.66 2.70 -8.93
C TYR A 41 -9.37 3.21 -9.60
N LEU A 42 -8.39 3.72 -8.83
CA LEU A 42 -7.15 4.30 -9.35
C LEU A 42 -5.89 3.58 -8.82
N THR A 43 -5.91 2.24 -8.77
CA THR A 43 -4.84 1.42 -8.19
C THR A 43 -3.56 1.36 -9.02
N ASN A 44 -3.66 1.36 -10.35
CA ASN A 44 -2.54 1.16 -11.27
C ASN A 44 -2.54 2.19 -12.42
N PRO A 45 -1.50 2.25 -13.26
CA PRO A 45 -1.43 3.23 -14.35
C PRO A 45 -2.54 3.11 -15.40
N ILE A 46 -2.99 1.90 -15.72
CA ILE A 46 -4.07 1.66 -16.70
C ILE A 46 -5.38 2.23 -16.14
N ALA A 47 -5.69 1.93 -14.88
CA ALA A 47 -6.87 2.42 -14.21
C ALA A 47 -6.85 3.96 -14.07
N ARG A 48 -5.68 4.55 -13.79
CA ARG A 48 -5.52 6.02 -13.78
C ARG A 48 -5.72 6.68 -15.14
N ALA A 49 -5.37 5.99 -16.23
CA ALA A 49 -5.57 6.48 -17.59
C ALA A 49 -7.01 6.28 -18.10
N SER A 50 -7.85 5.52 -17.40
CA SER A 50 -9.23 5.25 -17.81
C SER A 50 -10.17 6.37 -17.36
N GLU A 51 -10.82 7.03 -18.32
CA GLU A 51 -11.84 8.06 -18.06
C GLU A 51 -13.03 7.48 -17.26
N THR A 52 -13.44 6.25 -17.56
CA THR A 52 -14.49 5.55 -16.81
C THR A 52 -14.12 5.37 -15.34
N MET A 53 -12.89 4.95 -15.04
CA MET A 53 -12.44 4.77 -13.66
C MET A 53 -12.29 6.10 -12.93
N GLN A 54 -11.87 7.17 -13.61
CA GLN A 54 -11.85 8.52 -13.04
C GLN A 54 -13.26 8.99 -12.66
N ARG A 55 -14.26 8.73 -13.51
CA ARG A 55 -15.66 9.03 -13.17
C ARG A 55 -16.15 8.20 -11.99
N CYS A 56 -15.91 6.88 -11.96
CA CYS A 56 -16.29 6.03 -10.83
C CYS A 56 -15.66 6.49 -9.51
N SER A 57 -14.36 6.84 -9.52
CA SER A 57 -13.67 7.41 -8.36
C SER A 57 -14.36 8.72 -7.91
N SER A 58 -14.61 9.63 -8.85
CA SER A 58 -15.21 10.94 -8.56
C SER A 58 -16.61 10.80 -7.95
N GLU A 59 -17.46 9.98 -8.56
CA GLU A 59 -18.86 9.79 -8.17
C GLU A 59 -18.97 9.00 -6.86
N LEU A 60 -18.39 7.79 -6.83
CA LEU A 60 -18.64 6.81 -5.77
C LEU A 60 -17.75 7.01 -4.54
N LEU A 61 -16.54 7.55 -4.70
CA LEU A 61 -15.58 7.72 -3.62
C LEU A 61 -15.44 9.17 -3.16
N HIS A 62 -15.48 10.13 -4.09
CA HIS A 62 -15.26 11.56 -3.78
C HIS A 62 -16.54 12.40 -3.77
N GLY A 63 -17.71 11.80 -4.03
CA GLY A 63 -19.03 12.45 -3.91
C GLY A 63 -19.29 13.56 -4.93
N VAL A 64 -18.67 13.45 -6.12
CA VAL A 64 -18.94 14.37 -7.23
C VAL A 64 -20.27 13.99 -7.87
N GLU A 65 -21.24 14.90 -7.77
CA GLU A 65 -22.54 14.75 -8.41
C GLU A 65 -22.41 15.00 -9.92
N PHE A 66 -22.84 14.03 -10.73
CA PHE A 66 -23.00 14.18 -12.16
C PHE A 66 -24.49 14.31 -12.48
N ALA A 67 -24.85 15.19 -13.41
CA ALA A 67 -26.22 15.26 -13.90
C ALA A 67 -26.58 13.92 -14.56
N GLU A 68 -27.49 13.19 -13.95
CA GLU A 68 -28.06 11.98 -14.55
C GLU A 68 -28.73 12.39 -15.86
N ALA A 69 -28.26 11.84 -16.98
CA ALA A 69 -28.92 12.06 -18.26
C ALA A 69 -30.33 11.49 -18.12
N ALA A 70 -31.33 12.37 -18.13
CA ALA A 70 -32.74 12.00 -18.01
C ALA A 70 -33.06 10.86 -19.00
N GLU A 71 -33.34 9.67 -18.46
CA GLU A 71 -33.83 8.49 -19.18
C GLU A 71 -35.35 8.59 -19.39
#